data_AF-A0A5C9B5E6-F1
#
_entry.id   AF-A0A5C9B5E6-F1
#
_cell.length_a   1.000
_cell.length_b   1.000
_cell.length_c   1.000
_cell.angle_alpha   90.00
_cell.angle_beta   90.00
_cell.angle_gamma   90.00
#
_symmetry.space_group_name_H-M   'P 1'
#
loop_
_entity.id
_entity.type
_entity.pdbx_description
1 polymer ?
#
loop_
_entity_poly.entity_id
_entity_poly.type
_entity_poly.pdbx_seq_one_letter_code
_entity_poly.pdbx_strand_id
1 'polypeptide(L)'
;MKHLPSLLLASLLLAACSREQPAETPAPQSDLAAGKAVAEAKCASCHGLDGKGTGPDIPNLGGQKEAYLLNALNGYRTGARQHVALQQLSTELSEADVANLSAYYASQKAAMPAAMGGGDALAAGKVAAAPCFACHGEDGNSRIKGTPSLAGQHPGYLKTAILAYKDGGNRKDAVMAAHVDKLDMVAVEGIALYFAAQPAATREKSGVGDATLGEPLSGKCGGCHGQQGQSADAKTPSLAGQDARYLFTTMKQYLAGMRGHPEMKTMLAGVKDKDLEHIAAFYSVQSPAKTVIGKPTAGAQWAERCDKCHGPAAQDNTMAAPHLEGQPVGYLVKALKDYREGKRAQSAMHAMGAPLNDADIQTIAEYYASQPMR
;
A
#
# COMPACT_ATOMS: atom_id res chain seq x y z
N MET A 1 -96.69 8.04 -26.29
CA MET A 1 -97.03 7.32 -27.54
C MET A 1 -95.78 7.29 -28.42
N LYS A 2 -95.31 6.08 -28.77
CA LYS A 2 -94.41 5.70 -29.90
C LYS A 2 -92.92 6.11 -29.77
N HIS A 3 -92.00 5.20 -29.41
CA HIS A 3 -91.16 4.29 -30.26
C HIS A 3 -90.21 5.10 -31.19
N LEU A 4 -88.89 4.91 -31.34
CA LEU A 4 -87.92 3.81 -31.16
C LEU A 4 -86.48 4.46 -31.20
N PRO A 5 -85.33 3.75 -31.29
CA PRO A 5 -84.25 3.75 -30.29
C PRO A 5 -82.93 4.41 -30.76
N SER A 6 -81.98 4.63 -29.85
CA SER A 6 -80.57 4.74 -30.25
C SER A 6 -79.71 3.94 -29.26
N LEU A 7 -79.48 2.69 -29.62
CA LEU A 7 -78.40 1.88 -29.08
C LEU A 7 -77.07 2.52 -29.52
N LEU A 8 -76.25 2.92 -28.57
CA LEU A 8 -74.81 3.01 -28.77
C LEU A 8 -74.15 2.00 -27.84
N LEU A 9 -73.93 0.81 -28.39
CA LEU A 9 -73.02 -0.21 -27.90
C LEU A 9 -71.60 0.40 -27.86
N ALA A 10 -71.11 0.75 -26.68
CA ALA A 10 -69.67 0.87 -26.45
C ALA A 10 -69.15 -0.53 -26.11
N SER A 11 -68.98 -1.36 -27.13
CA SER A 11 -68.40 -2.70 -26.99
C SER A 11 -66.87 -2.61 -26.93
N LEU A 12 -66.33 -3.31 -25.93
CA LEU A 12 -64.95 -3.70 -25.75
C LEU A 12 -64.19 -3.95 -27.06
N LEU A 13 -63.06 -3.28 -27.22
CA LEU A 13 -61.88 -3.80 -27.90
C LEU A 13 -60.64 -3.40 -27.07
N LEU A 14 -60.37 -4.16 -26.00
CA LEU A 14 -59.00 -4.29 -25.48
C LEU A 14 -58.23 -5.11 -26.52
N ALA A 15 -57.72 -4.44 -27.56
CA ALA A 15 -56.64 -5.00 -28.36
C ALA A 15 -55.38 -4.95 -27.50
N ALA A 16 -55.11 -6.07 -26.83
CA ALA A 16 -53.84 -6.34 -26.19
C ALA A 16 -52.73 -6.28 -27.26
N CYS A 17 -52.01 -5.17 -27.30
CA CYS A 17 -50.64 -5.16 -27.83
C CYS A 17 -49.76 -5.90 -26.82
N SER A 18 -49.90 -7.23 -26.75
CA SER A 18 -48.86 -8.08 -26.19
C SER A 18 -47.65 -7.93 -27.10
N ARG A 19 -46.74 -7.06 -26.69
CA ARG A 19 -45.41 -7.00 -27.26
C ARG A 19 -44.76 -8.32 -26.89
N GLU A 20 -44.64 -9.24 -27.85
CA GLU A 20 -43.82 -10.44 -27.67
C GLU A 20 -42.46 -9.98 -27.17
N GLN A 21 -42.17 -10.24 -25.89
CA GLN A 21 -40.81 -10.12 -25.39
C GLN A 21 -40.01 -11.20 -26.12
N PRO A 22 -38.90 -10.83 -26.79
CA PRO A 22 -37.98 -11.84 -27.30
C PRO A 22 -37.62 -12.75 -26.13
N ALA A 23 -37.75 -14.06 -26.32
CA ALA A 23 -37.26 -15.02 -25.35
C ALA A 23 -35.78 -14.70 -25.09
N GLU A 24 -35.45 -14.26 -23.88
CA GLU A 24 -34.07 -14.15 -23.44
C GLU A 24 -33.46 -15.53 -23.60
N THR A 25 -32.52 -15.64 -24.54
CA THR A 25 -31.69 -16.82 -24.63
C THR A 25 -30.95 -16.89 -23.29
N PRO A 26 -31.03 -18.00 -22.53
CA PRO A 26 -30.29 -18.09 -21.29
C PRO A 26 -28.83 -17.78 -21.60
N ALA A 27 -28.24 -16.83 -20.85
CA ALA A 27 -26.81 -16.59 -20.97
C ALA A 27 -26.09 -17.94 -20.86
N PRO A 28 -25.19 -18.28 -21.80
CA PRO A 28 -24.52 -19.58 -21.77
C PRO A 28 -23.86 -19.74 -20.40
N GLN A 29 -24.29 -20.77 -19.68
CA GLN A 29 -23.75 -21.10 -18.37
C GLN A 29 -22.24 -21.28 -18.52
N SER A 30 -21.47 -20.53 -17.74
CA SER A 30 -20.01 -20.52 -17.85
C SER A 30 -19.41 -21.91 -17.63
N ASP A 31 -18.48 -22.30 -18.50
CA ASP A 31 -17.78 -23.58 -18.45
C ASP A 31 -16.43 -23.39 -17.75
N LEU A 32 -16.35 -23.83 -16.49
CA LEU A 32 -15.14 -23.72 -15.68
C LEU A 32 -13.99 -24.58 -16.21
N ALA A 33 -14.27 -25.70 -16.90
CA ALA A 33 -13.22 -26.55 -17.47
C ALA A 33 -12.60 -25.89 -18.70
N ALA A 34 -13.42 -25.30 -19.56
CA ALA A 34 -12.95 -24.47 -20.66
C ALA A 34 -12.17 -23.25 -20.14
N GLY A 35 -12.69 -22.59 -19.10
CA GLY A 35 -12.02 -21.46 -18.44
C GLY A 35 -10.64 -21.84 -17.88
N LYS A 36 -10.53 -23.00 -17.22
CA LYS A 36 -9.26 -23.53 -16.73
C LYS A 36 -8.25 -23.75 -17.85
N ALA A 37 -8.68 -24.36 -18.96
CA ALA A 37 -7.79 -24.65 -20.10
C ALA A 37 -7.20 -23.36 -20.70
N VAL A 38 -8.03 -22.32 -20.85
CA VAL A 38 -7.56 -21.01 -21.32
C VAL A 38 -6.64 -20.35 -20.28
N ALA A 39 -6.98 -20.46 -18.98
CA ALA A 39 -6.17 -19.91 -17.90
C ALA A 39 -4.77 -20.55 -17.88
N GLU A 40 -4.68 -21.87 -18.05
CA GLU A 40 -3.42 -22.60 -18.13
C GLU A 40 -2.56 -22.13 -19.29
N ALA A 41 -3.16 -21.96 -20.47
CA ALA A 41 -2.45 -21.58 -21.68
C ALA A 41 -1.99 -20.12 -21.71
N LYS A 42 -2.77 -19.19 -21.15
CA LYS A 42 -2.59 -17.74 -21.37
C LYS A 42 -2.40 -16.90 -20.11
N CYS A 43 -2.78 -17.40 -18.94
CA CYS A 43 -2.86 -16.58 -17.71
C CYS A 43 -1.94 -17.08 -16.59
N ALA A 44 -1.76 -18.40 -16.47
CA ALA A 44 -1.14 -19.05 -15.31
C ALA A 44 0.34 -18.71 -15.12
N SER A 45 1.06 -18.36 -16.19
CA SER A 45 2.47 -17.94 -16.10
C SER A 45 2.67 -16.70 -15.22
N CYS A 46 1.68 -15.81 -15.19
CA CYS A 46 1.70 -14.60 -14.38
C CYS A 46 0.76 -14.70 -13.17
N HIS A 47 -0.46 -15.20 -13.35
CA HIS A 47 -1.48 -15.18 -12.30
C HIS A 47 -1.56 -16.46 -11.48
N GLY A 48 -0.88 -17.53 -11.89
CA GLY A 48 -1.10 -18.87 -11.35
C GLY A 48 -2.45 -19.45 -11.80
N LEU A 49 -2.58 -20.78 -11.70
CA LEU A 49 -3.89 -21.44 -11.92
C LEU A 49 -4.86 -21.20 -10.78
N ASP A 50 -4.35 -20.99 -9.57
CA ASP A 50 -5.12 -20.61 -8.38
C ASP A 50 -5.40 -19.09 -8.30
N GLY A 51 -4.81 -18.30 -9.22
CA GLY A 51 -5.07 -16.88 -9.33
C GLY A 51 -4.37 -16.02 -8.27
N LYS A 52 -3.30 -16.49 -7.62
CA LYS A 52 -2.58 -15.76 -6.55
C LYS A 52 -1.46 -14.83 -7.02
N GLY A 53 -1.25 -14.70 -8.33
CA GLY A 53 -0.12 -13.92 -8.86
C GLY A 53 1.24 -14.57 -8.59
N THR A 54 2.19 -14.40 -9.50
CA THR A 54 3.55 -14.96 -9.38
C THR A 54 4.58 -13.91 -8.98
N GLY A 55 4.17 -12.64 -8.78
CA GLY A 55 5.07 -11.54 -8.47
C GLY A 55 4.40 -10.37 -7.74
N PRO A 56 5.20 -9.42 -7.21
CA PRO A 56 4.74 -8.36 -6.29
C PRO A 56 3.82 -7.31 -6.91
N ASP A 57 3.77 -7.24 -8.25
CA ASP A 57 2.90 -6.32 -9.00
C ASP A 57 1.79 -7.06 -9.77
N ILE A 58 1.74 -8.39 -9.67
CA ILE A 58 0.79 -9.21 -10.41
C ILE A 58 -0.47 -9.41 -9.58
N PRO A 59 -1.64 -8.91 -10.01
CA PRO A 59 -2.85 -8.96 -9.19
C PRO A 59 -3.37 -10.38 -8.95
N ASN A 60 -4.05 -10.52 -7.81
CA ASN A 60 -4.82 -11.71 -7.45
C ASN A 60 -6.14 -11.74 -8.23
N LEU A 61 -6.35 -12.82 -8.98
CA LEU A 61 -7.59 -13.10 -9.71
C LEU A 61 -8.49 -14.06 -8.94
N GLY A 62 -7.90 -14.96 -8.15
CA GLY A 62 -8.63 -16.02 -7.44
C GLY A 62 -9.61 -15.46 -6.43
N GLY A 63 -10.87 -15.87 -6.51
CA GLY A 63 -11.96 -15.43 -5.62
C GLY A 63 -12.43 -13.99 -5.88
N GLN A 64 -11.95 -13.33 -6.93
CA GLN A 64 -12.42 -12.00 -7.30
C GLN A 64 -13.82 -12.07 -7.93
N LYS A 65 -14.60 -10.99 -7.86
CA LYS A 65 -15.95 -10.95 -8.43
C LYS A 65 -15.92 -11.20 -9.94
N GLU A 66 -16.70 -12.18 -10.41
CA GLU A 66 -16.79 -12.56 -11.82
C GLU A 66 -17.09 -11.35 -12.73
N ALA A 67 -18.10 -10.55 -12.36
CA ALA A 67 -18.47 -9.35 -13.12
C ALA A 67 -17.33 -8.32 -13.23
N TYR A 68 -16.48 -8.22 -12.21
CA TYR A 68 -15.31 -7.34 -12.27
C TYR A 68 -14.24 -7.90 -13.21
N LEU A 69 -13.98 -9.22 -13.17
CA LEU A 69 -13.02 -9.87 -14.06
C LEU A 69 -13.43 -9.73 -15.53
N LEU A 70 -14.72 -9.91 -15.81
CA LEU A 70 -15.30 -9.71 -17.14
C LEU A 70 -15.11 -8.26 -17.61
N ASN A 71 -15.46 -7.28 -16.77
CA ASN A 71 -15.28 -5.87 -17.08
C ASN A 71 -13.80 -5.48 -17.26
N ALA A 72 -12.90 -6.08 -16.48
CA ALA A 72 -11.46 -5.86 -16.60
C ALA A 72 -10.92 -6.33 -17.95
N LEU A 73 -11.26 -7.56 -18.37
CA LEU A 73 -10.84 -8.13 -19.66
C LEU A 73 -11.39 -7.31 -20.84
N ASN A 74 -12.65 -6.91 -20.79
CA ASN A 74 -13.25 -6.01 -21.78
C ASN A 74 -12.62 -4.61 -21.77
N GLY A 75 -12.24 -4.10 -20.61
CA GLY A 75 -11.53 -2.84 -20.48
C GLY A 75 -10.15 -2.87 -21.16
N TYR A 76 -9.41 -3.98 -21.04
CA TYR A 76 -8.15 -4.15 -21.76
C TYR A 76 -8.38 -4.24 -23.28
N ARG A 77 -9.39 -5.00 -23.70
CA ARG A 77 -9.73 -5.21 -25.12
C ARG A 77 -10.06 -3.90 -25.84
N THR A 78 -10.84 -3.04 -25.17
CA THR A 78 -11.30 -1.75 -25.72
C THR A 78 -10.31 -0.60 -25.52
N GLY A 79 -9.24 -0.82 -24.75
CA GLY A 79 -8.28 0.23 -24.37
C GLY A 79 -8.75 1.15 -23.23
N ALA A 80 -9.96 0.94 -22.69
CA ALA A 80 -10.45 1.63 -21.49
C ALA A 80 -9.59 1.34 -20.24
N ARG A 81 -8.79 0.27 -20.27
CA ARG A 81 -7.76 -0.05 -19.29
C ARG A 81 -6.44 -0.31 -20.01
N GLN A 82 -5.44 0.55 -19.80
CA GLN A 82 -4.17 0.44 -20.52
C GLN A 82 -3.21 -0.57 -19.87
N HIS A 83 -2.80 -1.59 -20.62
CA HIS A 83 -1.63 -2.44 -20.31
C HIS A 83 -1.25 -3.25 -21.55
N VAL A 84 -0.04 -3.03 -22.09
CA VAL A 84 0.37 -3.57 -23.40
C VAL A 84 0.18 -5.10 -23.50
N ALA A 85 0.71 -5.86 -22.52
CA ALA A 85 0.61 -7.32 -22.56
C ALA A 85 -0.84 -7.84 -22.43
N LEU A 86 -1.69 -7.17 -21.65
CA LEU A 86 -3.06 -7.63 -21.41
C LEU A 86 -4.00 -7.19 -22.52
N GLN A 87 -3.71 -6.08 -23.19
CA GLN A 87 -4.43 -5.65 -24.37
C GLN A 87 -4.29 -6.69 -25.49
N GLN A 88 -3.06 -7.09 -25.82
CA GLN A 88 -2.81 -8.14 -26.82
C GLN A 88 -3.54 -9.45 -26.46
N LEU A 89 -3.38 -9.93 -25.23
CA LEU A 89 -4.04 -11.17 -24.79
C LEU A 89 -5.57 -11.05 -24.87
N SER A 90 -6.15 -9.94 -24.43
CA SER A 90 -7.61 -9.74 -24.41
C SER A 90 -8.25 -9.66 -25.79
N THR A 91 -7.52 -9.22 -26.82
CA THR A 91 -8.00 -9.19 -28.21
C THR A 91 -8.01 -10.55 -28.88
N GLU A 92 -7.24 -11.52 -28.36
CA GLU A 92 -7.21 -12.90 -28.86
C GLU A 92 -8.28 -13.80 -28.24
N LEU A 93 -8.91 -13.37 -27.14
CA LEU A 93 -9.95 -14.13 -26.44
C LEU A 93 -11.30 -13.95 -27.12
N SER A 94 -12.06 -15.03 -27.26
CA SER A 94 -13.48 -14.97 -27.61
C SER A 94 -14.33 -14.44 -26.45
N GLU A 95 -15.60 -14.09 -26.71
CA GLU A 95 -16.55 -13.75 -25.64
C GLU A 95 -16.77 -14.92 -24.68
N ALA A 96 -16.82 -16.15 -25.20
CA ALA A 96 -16.93 -17.36 -24.39
C ALA A 96 -15.68 -17.54 -23.51
N ASP A 97 -14.48 -17.29 -24.03
CA ASP A 97 -13.25 -17.38 -23.24
C ASP A 97 -13.25 -16.36 -22.10
N VAL A 98 -13.68 -15.12 -22.36
CA VAL A 98 -13.76 -14.08 -21.32
C VAL A 98 -14.75 -14.46 -20.23
N ALA A 99 -15.94 -14.96 -20.59
CA ALA A 99 -16.93 -15.43 -19.63
C ALA A 99 -16.39 -16.61 -18.80
N ASN A 100 -15.84 -17.62 -19.47
CA ASN A 100 -15.33 -18.83 -18.83
C ASN A 100 -14.12 -18.56 -17.93
N LEU A 101 -13.18 -17.69 -18.35
CA LEU A 101 -12.03 -17.26 -17.53
C LEU A 101 -12.48 -16.50 -16.28
N SER A 102 -13.44 -15.59 -16.44
CA SER A 102 -13.98 -14.79 -15.34
C SER A 102 -14.65 -15.68 -14.30
N ALA A 103 -15.48 -16.63 -14.74
CA ALA A 103 -16.10 -17.62 -13.87
C ALA A 103 -15.07 -18.55 -13.21
N TYR A 104 -14.08 -19.03 -13.98
CA TYR A 104 -13.02 -19.90 -13.46
C TYR A 104 -12.24 -19.25 -12.33
N TYR A 105 -11.72 -18.03 -12.52
CA TYR A 105 -10.95 -17.35 -11.48
C TYR A 105 -11.81 -16.89 -10.30
N ALA A 106 -13.07 -16.49 -10.55
CA ALA A 106 -14.02 -16.19 -9.47
C ALA A 106 -14.32 -17.43 -8.61
N SER A 107 -14.34 -18.63 -9.20
CA SER A 107 -14.55 -19.88 -8.46
C SER A 107 -13.32 -20.37 -7.67
N GLN A 108 -12.14 -19.82 -7.95
CA GLN A 108 -10.94 -20.20 -7.19
C GLN A 108 -11.01 -19.69 -5.76
N LYS A 109 -10.31 -20.38 -4.86
CA LYS A 109 -10.18 -19.92 -3.48
C LYS A 109 -9.51 -18.54 -3.49
N ALA A 110 -10.17 -17.58 -2.85
CA ALA A 110 -9.64 -16.26 -2.58
C ALA A 110 -8.17 -16.35 -2.16
N ALA A 111 -7.34 -15.53 -2.79
CA ALA A 111 -5.95 -15.39 -2.38
C ALA A 111 -5.94 -14.90 -0.93
N MET A 112 -5.70 -15.82 0.01
CA MET A 112 -5.26 -15.43 1.33
C MET A 112 -3.94 -14.68 1.14
N PRO A 113 -3.75 -13.50 1.74
CA PRO A 113 -2.45 -12.82 1.66
C PRO A 113 -1.37 -13.85 1.96
N ALA A 114 -0.36 -13.93 1.08
CA ALA A 114 0.80 -14.81 1.28
C ALA A 114 1.27 -14.56 2.72
N ALA A 115 1.12 -15.59 3.57
CA ALA A 115 1.01 -15.49 5.01
C ALA A 115 1.75 -14.29 5.64
N MET A 116 1.05 -13.16 5.75
CA MET A 116 0.94 -12.50 7.04
C MET A 116 -0.37 -13.05 7.61
N GLY A 117 -0.25 -14.14 8.38
CA GLY A 117 -1.39 -14.74 9.05
C GLY A 117 -2.17 -13.65 9.78
N GLY A 118 -3.50 -13.76 9.80
CA GLY A 118 -4.40 -12.88 10.53
C GLY A 118 -4.26 -12.95 12.06
N GLY A 119 -3.02 -12.94 12.55
CA GLY A 119 -2.65 -12.40 13.84
C GLY A 119 -2.29 -10.93 13.68
N ASP A 120 -2.32 -10.21 14.79
CA ASP A 120 -1.90 -8.83 14.89
C ASP A 120 -0.55 -8.61 14.16
N ALA A 121 -0.55 -7.85 13.06
CA ALA A 121 0.68 -7.55 12.30
C ALA A 121 1.73 -6.86 13.18
N LEU A 122 1.28 -6.17 14.23
CA LEU A 122 2.15 -5.63 15.26
C LEU A 122 2.77 -6.74 16.12
N ALA A 123 2.02 -7.79 16.45
CA ALA A 123 2.54 -8.97 17.15
C ALA A 123 3.50 -9.79 16.29
N ALA A 124 3.19 -10.01 15.00
CA ALA A 124 4.11 -10.67 14.07
C ALA A 124 5.39 -9.84 13.87
N GLY A 125 5.24 -8.52 13.72
CA GLY A 125 6.34 -7.56 13.68
C GLY A 125 7.18 -7.58 14.96
N LYS A 126 6.54 -7.67 16.13
CA LYS A 126 7.21 -7.82 17.42
C LYS A 126 8.05 -9.09 17.49
N VAL A 127 7.51 -10.22 17.04
CA VAL A 127 8.24 -11.50 16.99
C VAL A 127 9.46 -11.38 16.07
N ALA A 128 9.28 -10.81 14.87
CA ALA A 128 10.38 -10.58 13.93
C ALA A 128 11.43 -9.59 14.48
N ALA A 129 11.02 -8.61 15.28
CA ALA A 129 11.89 -7.60 15.88
C ALA A 129 12.65 -8.10 17.12
N ALA A 130 12.35 -9.28 17.65
CA ALA A 130 12.98 -9.81 18.86
C ALA A 130 14.52 -9.75 18.88
N PRO A 131 15.23 -10.08 17.77
CA PRO A 131 16.69 -9.96 17.72
C PRO A 131 17.19 -8.50 17.85
N CYS A 132 16.37 -7.51 17.52
CA CYS A 132 16.73 -6.09 17.56
C CYS A 132 16.73 -5.53 19.00
N PHE A 133 15.97 -6.14 19.91
CA PHE A 133 15.67 -5.58 21.23
C PHE A 133 16.91 -5.42 22.12
N ALA A 134 17.90 -6.31 21.97
CA ALA A 134 19.13 -6.27 22.75
C ALA A 134 19.89 -4.94 22.60
N CYS A 135 19.79 -4.31 21.42
CA CYS A 135 20.46 -3.04 21.14
C CYS A 135 19.49 -1.86 21.11
N HIS A 136 18.34 -2.03 20.44
CA HIS A 136 17.40 -0.94 20.18
C HIS A 136 16.33 -0.76 21.26
N GLY A 137 16.26 -1.68 22.24
CA GLY A 137 15.16 -1.74 23.21
C GLY A 137 13.94 -2.48 22.66
N GLU A 138 13.18 -3.14 23.54
CA GLU A 138 11.94 -3.82 23.16
C GLU A 138 10.91 -2.83 22.60
N ASP A 139 10.81 -1.64 23.18
CA ASP A 139 9.97 -0.54 22.72
C ASP A 139 10.65 0.33 21.65
N GLY A 140 11.83 -0.05 21.17
CA GLY A 140 12.61 0.75 20.22
C GLY A 140 13.25 2.01 20.81
N ASN A 141 13.19 2.24 22.12
CA ASN A 141 13.87 3.34 22.79
C ASN A 141 15.23 2.89 23.34
N SER A 142 16.25 2.89 22.47
CA SER A 142 17.60 2.45 22.81
C SER A 142 18.18 3.21 24.01
N ARG A 143 18.77 2.52 24.98
CA ARG A 143 19.56 3.14 26.06
C ARG A 143 21.07 3.05 25.83
N ILE A 144 21.48 2.41 24.74
CA ILE A 144 22.89 2.20 24.42
C ILE A 144 23.42 3.42 23.67
N LYS A 145 24.47 4.04 24.23
CA LYS A 145 25.17 5.17 23.61
C LYS A 145 25.67 4.79 22.21
N GLY A 146 25.40 5.63 21.21
CA GLY A 146 25.74 5.36 19.80
C GLY A 146 24.76 4.46 19.05
N THR A 147 23.75 3.90 19.72
CA THR A 147 22.72 3.07 19.08
C THR A 147 21.44 3.88 18.90
N PRO A 148 20.85 3.94 17.69
CA PRO A 148 19.66 4.73 17.44
C PRO A 148 18.43 4.14 18.13
N SER A 149 17.52 5.01 18.55
CA SER A 149 16.12 4.64 18.79
C SER A 149 15.41 4.42 17.45
N LEU A 150 14.52 3.44 17.43
CA LEU A 150 13.65 3.09 16.30
C LEU A 150 12.19 3.49 16.57
N ALA A 151 11.83 3.67 17.85
CA ALA A 151 10.48 4.02 18.29
C ALA A 151 9.96 5.27 17.58
N GLY A 152 8.71 5.20 17.10
CA GLY A 152 8.01 6.32 16.48
C GLY A 152 8.61 6.79 15.16
N GLN A 153 9.58 6.07 14.58
CA GLN A 153 10.06 6.41 13.25
C GLN A 153 9.13 5.97 12.13
N HIS A 154 9.16 6.69 11.01
CA HIS A 154 8.29 6.39 9.89
C HIS A 154 8.57 4.98 9.33
N PRO A 155 7.55 4.14 9.11
CA PRO A 155 7.75 2.77 8.66
C PRO A 155 8.45 2.70 7.30
N GLY A 156 8.14 3.62 6.38
CA GLY A 156 8.84 3.73 5.09
C GLY A 156 10.35 4.00 5.22
N TYR A 157 10.75 4.83 6.19
CA TYR A 157 12.16 5.10 6.46
C TYR A 157 12.82 3.87 7.10
N LEU A 158 12.18 3.23 8.08
CA LEU A 158 12.71 2.03 8.74
C LEU A 158 12.93 0.89 7.74
N LYS A 159 11.95 0.63 6.86
CA LYS A 159 12.08 -0.31 5.75
C LYS A 159 13.29 0.04 4.87
N THR A 160 13.39 1.28 4.40
CA THR A 160 14.50 1.73 3.56
C THR A 160 15.85 1.59 4.28
N ALA A 161 15.88 1.91 5.57
CA ALA A 161 17.07 1.80 6.40
C ALA A 161 17.54 0.35 6.57
N ILE A 162 16.63 -0.57 6.87
CA ILE A 162 16.91 -2.01 7.01
C ILE A 162 17.48 -2.57 5.71
N LEU A 163 16.81 -2.30 4.59
CA LEU A 163 17.27 -2.77 3.27
C LEU A 163 18.65 -2.22 2.90
N ALA A 164 18.96 -1.00 3.33
CA ALA A 164 20.24 -0.39 3.03
C ALA A 164 21.44 -1.01 3.77
N TYR A 165 21.21 -1.86 4.79
CA TYR A 165 22.25 -2.66 5.46
C TYR A 165 22.44 -4.06 4.85
N LYS A 166 21.51 -4.54 4.00
CA LYS A 166 21.65 -5.83 3.31
C LYS A 166 22.76 -5.79 2.27
N ASP A 167 23.19 -6.94 1.77
CA ASP A 167 24.24 -7.02 0.74
C ASP A 167 23.92 -6.15 -0.49
N GLY A 168 24.93 -5.45 -1.01
CA GLY A 168 24.76 -4.42 -2.06
C GLY A 168 24.13 -3.09 -1.59
N GLY A 169 23.77 -2.96 -0.32
CA GLY A 169 23.21 -1.75 0.28
C GLY A 169 24.23 -0.63 0.50
N ASN A 170 23.73 0.58 0.75
CA ASN A 170 24.56 1.78 0.87
C ASN A 170 24.94 2.16 2.32
N ARG A 171 24.63 1.33 3.32
CA ARG A 171 25.02 1.52 4.72
C ARG A 171 25.95 0.41 5.18
N LYS A 172 27.22 0.77 5.41
CA LYS A 172 28.25 -0.18 5.84
C LYS A 172 28.26 -0.29 7.37
N ASP A 173 27.66 -1.35 7.89
CA ASP A 173 27.74 -1.72 9.31
C ASP A 173 27.63 -3.25 9.45
N ALA A 174 28.70 -3.90 9.90
CA ALA A 174 28.77 -5.36 9.94
C ALA A 174 27.79 -5.99 10.93
N VAL A 175 27.49 -5.29 12.04
CA VAL A 175 26.57 -5.78 13.07
C VAL A 175 25.15 -5.77 12.52
N MET A 176 24.72 -4.63 11.97
CA MET A 176 23.40 -4.51 11.37
C MET A 176 23.24 -5.41 10.15
N ALA A 177 24.24 -5.48 9.26
CA ALA A 177 24.20 -6.36 8.10
C ALA A 177 23.95 -7.82 8.49
N ALA A 178 24.68 -8.33 9.50
CA ALA A 178 24.50 -9.70 10.00
C ALA A 178 23.08 -9.98 10.53
N HIS A 179 22.41 -8.97 11.08
CA HIS A 179 21.05 -9.11 11.62
C HIS A 179 19.96 -9.01 10.54
N VAL A 180 20.21 -8.27 9.46
CA VAL A 180 19.19 -7.99 8.43
C VAL A 180 19.32 -8.85 7.17
N ASP A 181 20.48 -9.48 6.93
CA ASP A 181 20.80 -10.19 5.70
C ASP A 181 19.75 -11.25 5.33
N LYS A 182 19.31 -12.02 6.33
CA LYS A 182 18.36 -13.13 6.17
C LYS A 182 16.89 -12.74 6.32
N LEU A 183 16.58 -11.45 6.53
CA LEU A 183 15.20 -11.01 6.62
C LEU A 183 14.55 -11.01 5.24
N ASP A 184 13.41 -11.69 5.11
CA ASP A 184 12.54 -11.51 3.95
C ASP A 184 11.79 -10.16 4.03
N MET A 185 11.13 -9.78 2.94
CA MET A 185 10.44 -8.49 2.86
C MET A 185 9.29 -8.37 3.87
N VAL A 186 8.65 -9.49 4.20
CA VAL A 186 7.54 -9.55 5.17
C VAL A 186 8.05 -9.22 6.57
N ALA A 187 9.17 -9.81 6.98
CA ALA A 187 9.83 -9.52 8.25
C ALA A 187 10.31 -8.06 8.30
N VAL A 188 10.89 -7.53 7.21
CA VAL A 188 11.32 -6.13 7.15
C VAL A 188 10.15 -5.17 7.38
N GLU A 189 9.02 -5.40 6.72
CA GLU A 189 7.82 -4.57 6.85
C GLU A 189 7.20 -4.70 8.26
N GLY A 190 7.11 -5.91 8.80
CA GLY A 190 6.62 -6.15 10.16
C GLY A 190 7.47 -5.45 11.22
N ILE A 191 8.80 -5.53 11.12
CA ILE A 191 9.73 -4.85 12.04
C ILE A 191 9.58 -3.33 11.95
N ALA A 192 9.47 -2.80 10.72
CA ALA A 192 9.28 -1.37 10.50
C ALA A 192 7.98 -0.86 11.11
N LEU A 193 6.88 -1.59 10.91
CA LEU A 193 5.58 -1.27 11.51
C LEU A 193 5.63 -1.36 13.04
N TYR A 194 6.31 -2.37 13.58
CA TYR A 194 6.41 -2.58 15.02
C TYR A 194 7.03 -1.39 15.74
N PHE A 195 8.23 -0.97 15.30
CA PHE A 195 8.92 0.15 15.93
C PHE A 195 8.24 1.49 15.64
N ALA A 196 7.65 1.67 14.45
CA ALA A 196 6.88 2.86 14.13
C ALA A 196 5.70 3.07 15.09
N ALA A 197 5.07 1.99 15.58
CA ALA A 197 3.95 2.04 16.50
C ALA A 197 4.34 2.38 17.95
N GLN A 198 5.63 2.32 18.29
CA GLN A 198 6.06 2.56 19.66
C GLN A 198 6.09 4.05 20.00
N PRO A 199 5.72 4.45 21.23
CA PRO A 199 5.89 5.82 21.70
C PRO A 199 7.38 6.18 21.74
N ALA A 200 7.77 7.21 20.99
CA ALA A 200 9.14 7.72 21.03
C ALA A 200 9.39 8.49 22.34
N ALA A 201 10.44 8.12 23.06
CA ALA A 201 10.83 8.75 24.32
C ALA A 201 11.82 9.90 24.11
N THR A 202 11.72 10.93 24.95
CA THR A 202 12.74 11.97 25.04
C THR A 202 14.04 11.41 25.61
N ARG A 203 15.17 12.02 25.26
CA ARG A 203 16.48 11.69 25.82
C ARG A 203 16.99 12.77 26.75
N GLU A 204 17.80 12.34 27.71
CA GLU A 204 18.55 13.25 28.55
C GLU A 204 19.63 13.99 27.74
N LYS A 205 20.01 15.16 28.24
CA LYS A 205 21.08 15.96 27.66
C LYS A 205 22.36 15.14 27.59
N SER A 206 22.87 15.01 26.37
CA SER A 206 24.18 14.40 26.13
C SER A 206 25.30 15.24 26.76
N GLY A 207 26.33 14.57 27.29
CA GLY A 207 27.58 15.22 27.71
C GLY A 207 28.52 15.58 26.55
N VAL A 208 28.11 15.33 25.31
CA VAL A 208 28.81 15.66 24.06
C VAL A 208 28.08 16.82 23.37
N GLY A 209 28.84 17.84 22.96
CA GLY A 209 28.29 19.04 22.32
C GLY A 209 27.50 19.95 23.26
N ASP A 210 26.96 21.03 22.67
CA ASP A 210 26.12 22.02 23.34
C ASP A 210 24.91 22.30 22.44
N ALA A 211 23.72 22.00 22.94
CA ALA A 211 22.46 22.16 22.21
C ALA A 211 22.16 23.61 21.85
N THR A 212 22.53 24.58 22.71
CA THR A 212 22.30 26.01 22.46
C THR A 212 23.18 26.51 21.32
N LEU A 213 24.42 26.02 21.22
CA LEU A 213 25.29 26.31 20.08
C LEU A 213 24.86 25.55 18.82
N GLY A 214 24.19 24.41 18.97
CA GLY A 214 23.73 23.57 17.86
C GLY A 214 22.47 24.06 17.17
N GLU A 215 21.59 24.76 17.87
CA GLU A 215 20.34 25.30 17.33
C GLU A 215 20.54 26.15 16.06
N PRO A 216 21.36 27.22 16.06
CA PRO A 216 21.56 28.03 14.87
C PRO A 216 22.25 27.26 13.73
N LEU A 217 23.08 26.26 14.05
CA LEU A 217 23.75 25.41 13.07
C LEU A 217 22.79 24.44 12.38
N SER A 218 21.69 24.09 13.05
CA SER A 218 20.70 23.10 12.60
C SER A 218 19.65 23.67 11.64
N GLY A 219 19.59 24.99 11.45
CA GLY A 219 18.55 25.64 10.64
C GLY A 219 18.47 25.12 9.20
N LYS A 220 19.60 24.75 8.59
CA LYS A 220 19.65 24.16 7.22
C LYS A 220 19.10 22.73 7.17
N CYS A 221 19.22 21.98 8.27
CA CYS A 221 18.74 20.60 8.37
C CYS A 221 17.21 20.56 8.50
N GLY A 222 16.63 21.60 9.11
CA GLY A 222 15.19 21.69 9.37
C GLY A 222 14.31 21.74 8.11
N GLY A 223 14.85 22.10 6.95
CA GLY A 223 14.10 22.12 5.68
C GLY A 223 13.58 20.74 5.24
N CYS A 224 14.25 19.66 5.63
CA CYS A 224 13.81 18.29 5.34
C CYS A 224 13.47 17.51 6.61
N HIS A 225 14.28 17.66 7.66
CA HIS A 225 14.10 16.92 8.91
C HIS A 225 13.08 17.56 9.87
N GLY A 226 12.52 18.73 9.53
CA GLY A 226 11.72 19.56 10.42
C GLY A 226 12.59 20.39 11.35
N GLN A 227 12.12 21.59 11.72
CA GLN A 227 12.92 22.54 12.52
C GLN A 227 13.37 21.95 13.88
N GLN A 228 12.52 21.14 14.50
CA GLN A 228 12.83 20.42 15.74
C GLN A 228 13.32 18.98 15.49
N GLY A 229 13.60 18.59 14.24
CA GLY A 229 13.99 17.22 13.88
C GLY A 229 12.82 16.25 13.83
N GLN A 230 11.60 16.76 13.71
CA GLN A 230 10.36 15.98 13.54
C GLN A 230 10.01 15.99 12.06
N SER A 231 10.38 14.93 11.33
CA SER A 231 10.10 14.86 9.90
C SER A 231 8.71 14.28 9.66
N ALA A 232 7.96 14.92 8.75
CA ALA A 232 6.66 14.45 8.28
C ALA A 232 6.77 13.60 6.99
N ASP A 233 7.95 13.53 6.37
CA ASP A 233 8.16 12.80 5.12
C ASP A 233 8.50 11.32 5.38
N ALA A 234 7.98 10.45 4.52
CA ALA A 234 8.05 9.01 4.71
C ALA A 234 9.47 8.42 4.55
N LYS A 235 10.36 9.13 3.86
CA LYS A 235 11.74 8.69 3.54
C LYS A 235 12.80 9.48 4.30
N THR A 236 12.42 10.62 4.88
CA THR A 236 13.30 11.49 5.64
C THR A 236 13.20 11.16 7.13
N PRO A 237 14.33 10.84 7.80
CA PRO A 237 14.25 10.45 9.18
C PRO A 237 13.94 11.60 10.14
N SER A 238 13.23 11.27 11.21
CA SER A 238 13.21 12.13 12.39
C SER A 238 14.52 12.03 13.16
N LEU A 239 15.05 13.18 13.57
CA LEU A 239 16.28 13.35 14.33
C LEU A 239 16.01 13.62 15.82
N ALA A 240 14.82 14.14 16.13
CA ALA A 240 14.42 14.51 17.48
C ALA A 240 14.51 13.32 18.45
N GLY A 241 15.19 13.50 19.57
CA GLY A 241 15.32 12.47 20.60
C GLY A 241 16.27 11.32 20.24
N GLN A 242 17.04 11.42 19.15
CA GLN A 242 18.06 10.44 18.85
C GLN A 242 19.33 10.61 19.68
N ASP A 243 20.07 9.51 19.88
CA ASP A 243 21.33 9.55 20.62
C ASP A 243 22.34 10.50 19.94
N ALA A 244 22.92 11.43 20.70
CA ALA A 244 23.84 12.41 20.16
C ALA A 244 25.10 11.77 19.55
N ARG A 245 25.61 10.66 20.11
CA ARG A 245 26.75 9.96 19.53
C ARG A 245 26.37 9.27 18.23
N TYR A 246 25.18 8.66 18.17
CA TYR A 246 24.66 8.10 16.92
C TYR A 246 24.54 9.16 15.83
N LEU A 247 23.96 10.33 16.15
CA LEU A 247 23.81 11.44 15.19
C LEU A 247 25.17 11.94 14.70
N PHE A 248 26.11 12.19 15.63
CA PHE A 248 27.47 12.60 15.29
C PHE A 248 28.18 11.58 14.39
N THR A 249 28.20 10.30 14.78
CA THR A 249 28.82 9.23 13.99
C THR A 249 28.15 9.08 12.64
N THR A 250 26.83 9.18 12.56
CA THR A 250 26.07 9.12 11.30
C THR A 250 26.48 10.25 10.35
N MET A 251 26.63 11.48 10.85
CA MET A 251 27.10 12.61 10.03
C MET A 251 28.53 12.37 9.51
N LYS A 252 29.42 11.84 10.35
CA LYS A 252 30.78 11.44 9.92
C LYS A 252 30.75 10.33 8.87
N GLN A 253 29.84 9.35 8.99
CA GLN A 253 29.68 8.28 8.01
C GLN A 253 29.20 8.78 6.64
N TYR A 254 28.30 9.77 6.60
CA TYR A 254 27.90 10.42 5.34
C TYR A 254 29.09 11.12 4.67
N LEU A 255 29.87 11.89 5.44
CA LEU A 255 31.07 12.57 4.93
C LEU A 255 32.12 11.59 4.40
N ALA A 256 32.33 10.47 5.11
CA ALA A 256 33.27 9.42 4.74
C ALA A 256 32.75 8.50 3.61
N GLY A 257 31.49 8.64 3.19
CA GLY A 257 30.87 7.75 2.18
C GLY A 257 30.60 6.32 2.67
N MET A 258 30.68 6.08 3.99
CA MET A 258 30.26 4.80 4.60
C MET A 258 28.75 4.65 4.63
N ARG A 259 28.04 5.78 4.54
CA ARG A 259 26.59 5.89 4.39
C ARG A 259 26.30 6.69 3.13
N GLY A 260 25.93 6.02 2.04
CA GLY A 260 25.77 6.66 0.73
C GLY A 260 24.51 7.51 0.65
N HIS A 261 24.66 8.83 0.62
CA HIS A 261 23.57 9.78 0.33
C HIS A 261 24.17 11.12 -0.13
N PRO A 262 24.19 11.42 -1.45
CA PRO A 262 24.88 12.59 -2.01
C PRO A 262 24.42 13.92 -1.41
N GLU A 263 23.12 14.06 -1.17
CA GLU A 263 22.50 15.25 -0.58
C GLU A 263 22.99 15.45 0.85
N MET A 264 22.92 14.43 1.71
CA MET A 264 23.43 14.53 3.09
C MET A 264 24.93 14.79 3.14
N LYS A 265 25.72 14.19 2.23
CA LYS A 265 27.15 14.47 2.13
C LYS A 265 27.40 15.94 1.77
N THR A 266 26.62 16.48 0.84
CA THR A 266 26.70 17.89 0.41
C THR A 266 26.30 18.84 1.54
N MET A 267 25.22 18.54 2.25
CA MET A 267 24.72 19.35 3.37
C MET A 267 25.70 19.44 4.53
N LEU A 268 26.49 18.39 4.75
CA LEU A 268 27.50 18.32 5.82
C LEU A 268 28.88 18.84 5.37
N ALA A 269 29.08 19.11 4.08
CA ALA A 269 30.37 19.51 3.55
C ALA A 269 30.84 20.83 4.19
N GLY A 270 32.06 20.82 4.74
CA GLY A 270 32.66 21.98 5.40
C GLY A 270 32.18 22.25 6.83
N VAL A 271 31.25 21.45 7.37
CA VAL A 271 30.87 21.52 8.78
C VAL A 271 31.98 20.92 9.65
N LYS A 272 32.44 21.66 10.66
CA LYS A 272 33.54 21.21 11.54
C LYS A 272 33.05 20.12 12.49
N ASP A 273 33.93 19.23 12.92
CA ASP A 273 33.59 18.16 13.87
C ASP A 273 32.95 18.70 15.15
N LYS A 274 33.43 19.84 15.66
CA LYS A 274 32.84 20.48 16.83
C LYS A 274 31.39 20.95 16.58
N ASP A 275 31.13 21.49 15.40
CA ASP A 275 29.78 21.93 14.99
C ASP A 275 28.85 20.73 14.82
N LEU A 276 29.36 19.59 14.32
CA LEU A 276 28.61 18.33 14.25
C LEU A 276 28.21 17.83 15.65
N GLU A 277 29.10 17.94 16.66
CA GLU A 277 28.75 17.63 18.06
C GLU A 277 27.62 18.54 18.56
N HIS A 278 27.68 19.84 18.27
CA HIS A 278 26.65 20.80 18.66
C HIS A 278 25.30 20.49 17.99
N ILE A 279 25.27 20.23 16.69
CA ILE A 279 24.06 19.83 15.95
C ILE A 279 23.46 18.53 16.52
N ALA A 280 24.31 17.53 16.78
CA ALA A 280 23.87 16.28 17.39
C ALA A 280 23.29 16.49 18.80
N ALA A 281 23.92 17.33 19.62
CA ALA A 281 23.42 17.70 20.93
C ALA A 281 22.05 18.38 20.84
N PHE A 282 21.88 19.31 19.90
CA PHE A 282 20.61 20.02 19.68
C PHE A 282 19.46 19.06 19.39
N TYR A 283 19.59 18.19 18.38
CA TYR A 283 18.52 17.26 18.01
C TYR A 283 18.26 16.19 19.08
N SER A 284 19.28 15.78 19.84
CA SER A 284 19.13 14.75 20.87
C SER A 284 18.19 15.13 22.01
N VAL A 285 18.08 16.42 22.32
CA VAL A 285 17.22 16.93 23.39
C VAL A 285 15.87 17.45 22.89
N GLN A 286 15.64 17.44 21.56
CA GLN A 286 14.33 17.79 21.03
C GLN A 286 13.30 16.73 21.41
N SER A 287 12.07 17.17 21.65
CA SER A 287 10.98 16.25 21.89
C SER A 287 10.65 15.50 20.60
N PRO A 288 10.65 14.15 20.60
CA PRO A 288 10.14 13.39 19.47
C PRO A 288 8.72 13.81 19.13
N ALA A 289 8.37 13.73 17.86
CA ALA A 289 6.97 13.84 17.46
C ALA A 289 6.17 12.77 18.21
N LYS A 290 4.96 13.12 18.67
CA LYS A 290 4.06 12.11 19.22
C LYS A 290 3.86 11.04 18.17
N THR A 291 4.06 9.78 18.53
CA THR A 291 3.75 8.64 17.68
C THR A 291 2.29 8.73 17.25
N VAL A 292 2.05 9.09 15.99
CA VAL A 292 0.71 9.07 15.40
C VAL A 292 0.47 7.67 14.82
N ILE A 293 0.51 6.66 15.70
CA ILE A 293 -0.13 5.37 15.44
C ILE A 293 -1.26 5.27 16.47
N GLY A 294 -2.28 6.10 16.28
CA GLY A 294 -3.29 6.40 17.29
C GLY A 294 -4.46 7.21 16.75
N LYS A 295 -5.07 6.67 15.69
CA LYS A 295 -6.37 6.92 15.02
C LYS A 295 -6.32 6.06 13.74
N PRO A 296 -7.46 5.65 13.13
CA PRO A 296 -7.42 4.81 11.92
C PRO A 296 -6.32 5.33 11.01
N THR A 297 -5.42 4.45 10.54
CA THR A 297 -4.35 4.86 9.61
C THR A 297 -5.00 5.70 8.52
N ALA A 298 -4.28 6.63 7.88
CA ALA A 298 -4.87 7.33 6.74
C ALA A 298 -5.51 6.31 5.76
N GLY A 299 -4.90 5.13 5.61
CA GLY A 299 -5.48 3.95 4.95
C GLY A 299 -6.82 3.45 5.51
N ALA A 300 -6.96 3.24 6.82
CA ALA A 300 -8.23 2.84 7.44
C ALA A 300 -9.31 3.95 7.38
N GLN A 301 -8.93 5.23 7.44
CA GLN A 301 -9.85 6.36 7.22
C GLN A 301 -10.33 6.42 5.77
N TRP A 302 -9.42 6.17 4.84
CA TRP A 302 -9.76 6.02 3.43
C TRP A 302 -10.60 4.76 3.21
N ALA A 303 -10.35 3.67 3.94
CA ALA A 303 -11.11 2.44 3.87
C ALA A 303 -12.58 2.65 4.22
N GLU A 304 -12.91 3.44 5.25
CA GLU A 304 -14.31 3.80 5.55
C GLU A 304 -15.06 4.42 4.35
N ARG A 305 -14.36 5.11 3.45
CA ARG A 305 -14.94 5.69 2.22
C ARG A 305 -14.98 4.69 1.09
N CYS A 306 -13.89 3.96 0.89
CA CYS A 306 -13.74 2.94 -0.15
C CYS A 306 -14.70 1.75 0.08
N ASP A 307 -14.88 1.31 1.32
CA ASP A 307 -15.69 0.16 1.73
C ASP A 307 -17.18 0.36 1.45
N LYS A 308 -17.63 1.61 1.27
CA LYS A 308 -18.99 1.91 0.80
C LYS A 308 -19.29 1.27 -0.55
N CYS A 309 -18.27 1.08 -1.38
CA CYS A 309 -18.40 0.45 -2.70
C CYS A 309 -17.67 -0.91 -2.78
N HIS A 310 -16.53 -1.03 -2.11
CA HIS A 310 -15.64 -2.20 -2.20
C HIS A 310 -15.83 -3.22 -1.08
N GLY A 311 -16.46 -2.83 0.03
CA GLY A 311 -16.59 -3.67 1.21
C GLY A 311 -17.71 -4.71 1.11
N PRO A 312 -17.75 -5.68 2.03
CA PRO A 312 -18.72 -6.79 2.01
C PRO A 312 -20.17 -6.34 2.27
N ALA A 313 -20.36 -5.20 2.93
CA ALA A 313 -21.65 -4.60 3.24
C ALA A 313 -22.08 -3.53 2.23
N ALA A 314 -21.51 -3.50 1.02
CA ALA A 314 -21.98 -2.63 -0.05
C ALA A 314 -23.39 -3.08 -0.48
N GLN A 315 -24.41 -2.52 0.17
CA GLN A 315 -25.79 -3.01 0.14
C GLN A 315 -26.52 -2.87 -1.20
N ASP A 316 -25.98 -2.11 -2.17
CA ASP A 316 -26.66 -1.89 -3.45
C ASP A 316 -25.71 -1.38 -4.55
N ASN A 317 -24.83 -2.24 -5.08
CA ASN A 317 -23.86 -1.81 -6.10
C ASN A 317 -24.03 -2.52 -7.43
N THR A 318 -24.76 -1.86 -8.34
CA THR A 318 -24.77 -2.14 -9.79
C THR A 318 -23.39 -1.97 -10.42
N MET A 319 -22.43 -1.33 -9.72
CA MET A 319 -21.03 -1.32 -10.13
C MET A 319 -20.34 -2.59 -9.65
N ALA A 320 -19.77 -3.35 -10.59
CA ALA A 320 -18.92 -4.51 -10.32
C ALA A 320 -17.58 -4.10 -9.66
N ALA A 321 -17.65 -3.57 -8.43
CA ALA A 321 -16.51 -3.09 -7.66
C ALA A 321 -15.68 -4.28 -7.15
N PRO A 322 -14.37 -4.30 -7.41
CA PRO A 322 -13.51 -5.41 -7.00
C PRO A 322 -13.33 -5.47 -5.48
N HIS A 323 -13.02 -6.66 -4.99
CA HIS A 323 -12.33 -6.85 -3.71
C HIS A 323 -10.93 -6.22 -3.79
N LEU A 324 -10.57 -5.44 -2.78
CA LEU A 324 -9.29 -4.75 -2.68
C LEU A 324 -8.34 -5.50 -1.74
N GLU A 325 -8.91 -6.18 -0.76
CA GLU A 325 -8.24 -6.94 0.28
C GLU A 325 -7.32 -8.02 -0.30
N GLY A 326 -6.13 -8.16 0.28
CA GLY A 326 -5.14 -9.16 -0.10
C GLY A 326 -4.48 -8.91 -1.45
N GLN A 327 -4.83 -7.85 -2.19
CA GLN A 327 -4.14 -7.51 -3.44
C GLN A 327 -2.71 -6.99 -3.16
N PRO A 328 -1.74 -7.20 -4.08
CA PRO A 328 -0.39 -6.72 -3.88
C PRO A 328 -0.31 -5.18 -3.82
N VAL A 329 0.56 -4.67 -2.93
CA VAL A 329 0.75 -3.22 -2.73
C VAL A 329 1.08 -2.52 -4.06
N GLY A 330 2.03 -3.05 -4.82
CA GLY A 330 2.46 -2.45 -6.08
C GLY A 330 1.34 -2.39 -7.13
N TYR A 331 0.50 -3.43 -7.19
CA TYR A 331 -0.70 -3.43 -8.04
C TYR A 331 -1.72 -2.36 -7.61
N LEU A 332 -2.03 -2.25 -6.32
CA LEU A 332 -2.98 -1.28 -5.80
C LEU A 332 -2.50 0.17 -6.00
N VAL A 333 -1.21 0.43 -5.77
CA VAL A 333 -0.58 1.74 -6.05
C VAL A 333 -0.73 2.09 -7.54
N LYS A 334 -0.36 1.16 -8.43
CA LYS A 334 -0.48 1.37 -9.87
C LYS A 334 -1.93 1.65 -10.27
N ALA A 335 -2.87 0.84 -9.78
CA ALA A 335 -4.28 0.96 -10.12
C ALA A 335 -4.86 2.32 -9.72
N LEU A 336 -4.58 2.79 -8.51
CA LEU A 336 -5.04 4.10 -8.03
C LEU A 336 -4.44 5.25 -8.83
N LYS A 337 -3.15 5.17 -9.19
CA LYS A 337 -2.50 6.15 -10.07
C LYS A 337 -3.11 6.15 -11.47
N ASP A 338 -3.36 4.99 -12.06
CA ASP A 338 -3.98 4.87 -13.38
C ASP A 338 -5.40 5.49 -13.39
N TYR A 339 -6.18 5.32 -12.33
CA TYR A 339 -7.48 5.98 -12.19
C TYR A 339 -7.36 7.49 -12.08
N ARG A 340 -6.45 7.98 -11.22
CA ARG A 340 -6.19 9.42 -11.03
C ARG A 340 -5.73 10.09 -12.34
N GLU A 341 -4.90 9.40 -13.11
CA GLU A 341 -4.31 9.89 -14.36
C GLU A 341 -5.19 9.62 -15.61
N GLY A 342 -6.35 8.96 -15.44
CA GLY A 342 -7.25 8.64 -16.55
C GLY A 342 -6.77 7.51 -17.48
N LYS A 343 -5.68 6.81 -17.14
CA LYS A 343 -5.17 5.62 -17.87
C LYS A 343 -6.05 4.39 -17.67
N ARG A 344 -6.94 4.44 -16.67
CA ARG A 344 -7.97 3.44 -16.39
C ARG A 344 -9.32 4.13 -16.25
N ALA A 345 -10.19 3.95 -17.24
CA ALA A 345 -11.48 4.62 -17.31
C ALA A 345 -12.49 4.01 -16.34
N GLN A 346 -12.88 4.79 -15.33
CA GLN A 346 -14.07 4.58 -14.50
C GLN A 346 -14.32 5.91 -13.77
N SER A 347 -15.50 6.53 -13.96
CA SER A 347 -15.78 7.89 -13.50
C SER A 347 -15.76 8.05 -11.97
N ALA A 348 -16.38 7.13 -11.23
CA ALA A 348 -16.37 7.13 -9.77
C ALA A 348 -14.95 6.94 -9.19
N MET A 349 -14.15 6.02 -9.73
CA MET A 349 -12.78 5.81 -9.26
C MET A 349 -11.84 6.94 -9.68
N HIS A 350 -12.07 7.58 -10.82
CA HIS A 350 -11.36 8.81 -11.17
C HIS A 350 -11.67 9.92 -10.16
N ALA A 351 -12.95 10.14 -9.81
CA ALA A 351 -13.34 11.12 -8.80
C ALA A 351 -12.76 10.81 -7.41
N MET A 352 -12.71 9.53 -7.03
CA MET A 352 -12.08 9.09 -5.79
C MET A 352 -10.55 9.24 -5.80
N GLY A 353 -9.90 9.03 -6.95
CA GLY A 353 -8.45 9.10 -7.10
C GLY A 353 -7.90 10.52 -7.29
N ALA A 354 -8.67 11.41 -7.91
CA ALA A 354 -8.28 12.79 -8.19
C ALA A 354 -7.73 13.58 -6.98
N PRO A 355 -8.32 13.51 -5.77
CA PRO A 355 -7.80 14.23 -4.60
C PRO A 355 -6.64 13.53 -3.89
N LEU A 356 -6.28 12.28 -4.26
CA LEU A 356 -5.28 11.51 -3.54
C LEU A 356 -3.86 11.92 -3.96
N ASN A 357 -3.01 12.22 -2.97
CA ASN A 357 -1.58 12.35 -3.22
C ASN A 357 -0.90 10.97 -3.21
N ASP A 358 0.40 10.92 -3.56
CA ASP A 358 1.14 9.65 -3.65
C ASP A 358 1.28 8.93 -2.30
N ALA A 359 1.33 9.67 -1.18
CA ALA A 359 1.37 9.09 0.16
C ALA A 359 0.01 8.48 0.56
N ASP A 360 -1.10 9.13 0.19
CA ASP A 360 -2.45 8.58 0.38
C ASP A 360 -2.61 7.26 -0.37
N ILE A 361 -2.21 7.24 -1.66
CA ILE A 361 -2.25 6.05 -2.51
C ILE A 361 -1.44 4.91 -1.89
N GLN A 362 -0.22 5.20 -1.42
CA GLN A 362 0.64 4.21 -0.77
C GLN A 362 -0.02 3.64 0.48
N THR A 363 -0.59 4.50 1.33
CA THR A 363 -1.20 4.08 2.60
C THR A 363 -2.47 3.24 2.38
N ILE A 364 -3.29 3.60 1.39
CA ILE A 364 -4.47 2.81 0.99
C ILE A 364 -4.05 1.43 0.50
N ALA A 365 -3.02 1.38 -0.35
CA ALA A 365 -2.52 0.13 -0.91
C ALA A 365 -1.97 -0.81 0.18
N GLU A 366 -1.15 -0.30 1.10
CA GLU A 366 -0.62 -1.07 2.22
C GLU A 366 -1.73 -1.58 3.14
N TYR A 367 -2.74 -0.75 3.42
CA TYR A 367 -3.89 -1.16 4.23
C TYR A 367 -4.61 -2.36 3.62
N TYR A 368 -5.08 -2.26 2.37
CA TYR A 368 -5.85 -3.35 1.75
C TYR A 368 -5.01 -4.59 1.49
N ALA A 369 -3.74 -4.45 1.14
CA ALA A 369 -2.83 -5.59 0.98
C ALA A 369 -2.68 -6.41 2.28
N SER A 370 -2.77 -5.76 3.43
CA SER A 370 -2.68 -6.41 4.75
C SER A 370 -3.98 -7.09 5.19
N GLN A 371 -5.12 -6.79 4.55
CA GLN A 371 -6.41 -7.37 4.94
C GLN A 371 -6.59 -8.75 4.28
N PRO A 372 -7.13 -9.74 5.00
CA PRO A 372 -7.57 -10.97 4.36
C PRO A 372 -8.74 -10.67 3.42
N MET A 373 -8.72 -11.28 2.24
CA MET A 373 -9.88 -11.29 1.35
C MET A 373 -11.05 -11.97 2.06
N ARG A 374 -12.16 -11.23 2.24
CA ARG A 374 -13.32 -11.63 3.05
C ARG A 374 -14.43 -12.23 2.20
#